data_AF-A0A7J9I619-F1
#
_entry.id   AF-A0A7J9I619-F1
#
_cell.length_a   1.000
_cell.length_b   1.000
_cell.length_c   1.000
_cell.angle_alpha   90.00
_cell.angle_beta   90.00
_cell.angle_gamma   90.00
#
_symmetry.space_group_name_H-M   'P 1'
#
loop_
_entity.id
_entity.type
_entity.pdbx_description
1 polymer ?
#
loop_
_entity_poly.entity_id
_entity_poly.type
_entity_poly.pdbx_seq_one_letter_code
_entity_poly.pdbx_strand_id
1 'polypeptide(L)'
;KAPSFGERRKAVLQDIAILTGAEFQANDLGLLIENTSVEQLGIARKVIITKDSTQIIADAASKDEIQARVQQLKKELAETDSVYDTEKLAERIAKLSGGVAVIKVGAATETELEDRKLRIEDAKNATFAAIEEGIVPGGGAALAHLSTCVPAIKDKLEDSEERIGADIVQKALVAPASLIAQNAGMEGEVVVEKVKNSEWEIGYNAMTDTYENLLEAGVIDPAKVTRCALQNAASVAGMVLTTQAIVVEKAKPKAPAAAAPEGLTI
;
A
#
# COMPACT_ATOMS: atom_id res chain seq x y z
N LYS A 1 -0.57 -17.71 11.56
CA LYS A 1 -0.64 -18.98 10.78
C LYS A 1 0.76 -19.27 10.26
N ALA A 2 1.14 -20.54 10.09
CA ALA A 2 2.43 -20.86 9.47
C ALA A 2 2.45 -20.37 8.00
N PRO A 3 3.55 -19.78 7.53
CA PRO A 3 3.68 -19.38 6.13
C PRO A 3 3.75 -20.62 5.24
N SER A 4 3.20 -20.52 4.03
CA SER A 4 3.24 -21.60 3.02
C SER A 4 2.53 -22.91 3.42
N PHE A 5 2.56 -23.88 2.50
CA PHE A 5 1.90 -25.19 2.63
C PHE A 5 2.88 -26.33 2.32
N GLY A 6 2.56 -27.54 2.82
CA GLY A 6 3.36 -28.75 2.57
C GLY A 6 4.82 -28.63 3.06
N GLU A 7 5.75 -29.25 2.33
CA GLU A 7 7.18 -29.23 2.64
C GLU A 7 7.79 -27.83 2.66
N ARG A 8 7.25 -26.91 1.88
CA ARG A 8 7.71 -25.50 1.88
C ARG A 8 7.41 -24.79 3.19
N ARG A 9 6.34 -25.18 3.89
CA ARG A 9 6.07 -24.66 5.24
C ARG A 9 7.23 -24.99 6.17
N LYS A 10 7.73 -26.23 6.13
CA LYS A 10 8.88 -26.64 6.96
C LYS A 10 10.12 -25.85 6.59
N ALA A 11 10.40 -25.74 5.29
CA ALA A 11 11.56 -25.00 4.79
C ALA A 11 11.54 -23.51 5.22
N VAL A 12 10.39 -22.83 5.13
CA VAL A 12 10.26 -21.42 5.56
C VAL A 12 10.30 -21.28 7.09
N LEU A 13 9.75 -22.23 7.85
CA LEU A 13 9.86 -22.21 9.31
C LEU A 13 11.31 -22.43 9.77
N GLN A 14 12.06 -23.27 9.07
CA GLN A 14 13.50 -23.43 9.30
C GLN A 14 14.26 -22.13 9.02
N ASP A 15 13.89 -21.41 7.95
CA ASP A 15 14.50 -20.10 7.65
C ASP A 15 14.22 -19.08 8.78
N ILE A 16 13.00 -19.08 9.33
CA ILE A 16 12.63 -18.23 10.48
C ILE A 16 13.40 -18.63 11.74
N ALA A 17 13.58 -19.94 11.96
CA ALA A 17 14.36 -20.44 13.10
C ALA A 17 15.81 -19.96 13.02
N ILE A 18 16.46 -20.13 11.86
CA ILE A 18 17.82 -19.64 11.60
C ILE A 18 17.88 -18.12 11.82
N LEU A 19 16.94 -17.35 11.28
CA LEU A 19 16.90 -15.88 11.42
C LEU A 19 16.76 -15.41 12.88
N THR A 20 16.05 -16.17 13.71
CA THR A 20 15.77 -15.81 15.11
C THR A 20 16.73 -16.49 16.11
N GLY A 21 17.63 -17.35 15.64
CA GLY A 21 18.49 -18.19 16.49
C GLY A 21 17.73 -19.30 17.22
N ALA A 22 16.52 -19.64 16.78
CA ALA A 22 15.73 -20.72 17.35
C ALA A 22 16.18 -22.09 16.84
N GLU A 23 15.92 -23.14 17.61
CA GLU A 23 16.00 -24.50 17.11
C GLU A 23 14.71 -24.88 16.36
N PHE A 24 14.85 -25.41 15.15
CA PHE A 24 13.69 -25.82 14.35
C PHE A 24 13.06 -27.10 14.93
N GLN A 25 11.98 -26.92 15.70
CA GLN A 25 11.23 -28.02 16.31
C GLN A 25 10.40 -28.74 15.24
N ALA A 26 10.78 -29.98 14.92
CA ALA A 26 10.13 -30.79 13.91
C ALA A 26 9.83 -32.21 14.44
N ASN A 27 8.56 -32.63 14.33
CA ASN A 27 8.12 -33.93 14.84
C ASN A 27 8.81 -35.12 14.13
N ASP A 28 9.18 -34.95 12.86
CA ASP A 28 9.92 -35.92 12.06
C ASP A 28 11.39 -36.07 12.51
N LEU A 29 11.92 -35.10 13.26
CA LEU A 29 13.21 -35.18 13.93
C LEU A 29 13.10 -35.75 15.36
N GLY A 30 11.90 -36.18 15.78
CA GLY A 30 11.65 -36.71 17.13
C GLY A 30 11.64 -35.65 18.23
N LEU A 31 11.64 -34.37 17.87
CA LEU A 31 11.57 -33.27 18.82
C LEU A 31 10.11 -33.00 19.20
N LEU A 32 9.85 -32.93 20.50
CA LEU A 32 8.52 -32.73 21.07
C LEU A 32 8.45 -31.38 21.79
N ILE A 33 7.37 -30.63 21.55
CA ILE A 33 7.13 -29.30 22.12
C ILE A 33 7.14 -29.34 23.66
N GLU A 34 6.67 -30.44 24.25
CA GLU A 34 6.67 -30.65 25.70
C GLU A 34 8.06 -30.69 26.34
N ASN A 35 9.09 -31.02 25.56
CA ASN A 35 10.48 -31.09 26.02
C ASN A 35 11.31 -29.86 25.60
N THR A 36 10.68 -28.84 25.00
CA THR A 36 11.37 -27.66 24.50
C THR A 36 11.79 -26.74 25.64
N SER A 37 13.07 -26.34 25.66
CA SER A 37 13.62 -25.42 26.65
C SER A 37 13.58 -23.97 26.15
N VAL A 38 13.73 -23.00 27.07
CA VAL A 38 13.66 -21.56 26.73
C VAL A 38 14.83 -21.16 25.81
N GLU A 39 15.97 -21.83 25.93
CA GLU A 39 17.16 -21.63 25.10
C GLU A 39 16.95 -22.03 23.63
N GLN A 40 15.95 -22.88 23.35
CA GLN A 40 15.61 -23.31 22.00
C GLN A 40 14.64 -22.36 21.29
N LEU A 41 14.14 -21.34 21.99
CA LEU A 41 13.22 -20.34 21.44
C LEU A 41 13.97 -19.23 20.69
N GLY A 42 13.35 -18.75 19.62
CA GLY A 42 13.88 -17.64 18.83
C GLY A 42 13.73 -16.29 19.52
N ILE A 43 14.75 -15.45 19.37
CA ILE A 43 14.75 -14.08 19.90
C ILE A 43 14.61 -13.09 18.75
N ALA A 44 13.59 -12.23 18.85
CA ALA A 44 13.37 -11.12 17.93
C ALA A 44 13.37 -9.81 18.69
N ARG A 45 13.97 -8.78 18.10
CA ARG A 45 13.98 -7.42 18.65
C ARG A 45 12.61 -6.76 18.55
N LYS A 46 11.89 -6.99 17.44
CA LYS A 46 10.55 -6.44 17.22
C LYS A 46 9.76 -7.35 16.31
N VAL A 47 8.49 -7.58 16.66
CA VAL A 47 7.53 -8.28 15.82
C VAL A 47 6.34 -7.36 15.57
N ILE A 48 5.98 -7.16 14.30
CA ILE A 48 4.85 -6.34 13.88
C ILE A 48 3.85 -7.24 13.18
N ILE A 49 2.61 -7.27 13.67
CA ILE A 49 1.54 -8.11 13.12
C ILE A 49 0.42 -7.19 12.66
N THR A 50 0.04 -7.34 11.39
CA THR A 50 -1.13 -6.70 10.78
C THR A 50 -2.15 -7.77 10.41
N LYS A 51 -3.31 -7.37 9.88
CA LYS A 51 -4.35 -8.32 9.43
C LYS A 51 -3.82 -9.34 8.41
N ASP A 52 -2.97 -8.87 7.49
CA ASP A 52 -2.55 -9.65 6.31
C ASP A 52 -1.04 -9.96 6.28
N SER A 53 -0.23 -9.41 7.19
CA SER A 53 1.23 -9.62 7.21
C SER A 53 1.84 -9.68 8.62
N THR A 54 2.99 -10.37 8.73
CA THR A 54 3.81 -10.44 9.94
C THR A 54 5.26 -10.12 9.58
N GLN A 55 5.86 -9.18 10.29
CA GLN A 55 7.26 -8.76 10.11
C GLN A 55 8.04 -9.10 11.38
N ILE A 56 9.15 -9.81 11.23
CA ILE A 56 10.03 -10.23 12.32
C ILE A 56 11.37 -9.53 12.11
N ILE A 57 11.77 -8.71 13.08
CA ILE A 57 13.07 -8.03 13.11
C ILE A 57 13.89 -8.73 14.19
N ALA A 58 14.91 -9.49 13.78
CA ALA A 58 15.78 -10.23 14.67
C ALA A 58 17.24 -9.84 14.43
N ASP A 59 17.98 -9.69 15.52
CA ASP A 59 19.43 -9.41 15.52
C ASP A 59 20.23 -10.60 16.10
N ALA A 60 19.56 -11.73 16.38
CA ALA A 60 20.09 -12.85 17.15
C ALA A 60 20.95 -13.83 16.33
N ALA A 61 20.65 -13.97 15.02
CA ALA A 61 21.37 -14.88 14.15
C ALA A 61 22.76 -14.36 13.79
N SER A 62 23.75 -15.26 13.74
CA SER A 62 25.06 -14.89 13.21
C SER A 62 24.96 -14.61 11.71
N LYS A 63 25.73 -13.62 11.21
CA LYS A 63 25.79 -13.34 9.78
C LYS A 63 26.20 -14.57 8.97
N ASP A 64 27.01 -15.43 9.56
CA ASP A 64 27.55 -16.64 8.93
C ASP A 64 26.47 -17.70 8.71
N GLU A 65 25.57 -17.92 9.67
CA GLU A 65 24.44 -18.86 9.53
C GLU A 65 23.45 -18.41 8.44
N ILE A 66 23.12 -17.11 8.42
CA ILE A 66 22.26 -16.54 7.37
C ILE A 66 22.94 -16.69 5.99
N GLN A 67 24.24 -16.38 5.89
CA GLN A 67 24.97 -16.53 4.63
C GLN A 67 25.06 -17.98 4.18
N ALA A 68 25.32 -18.92 5.09
CA ALA A 68 25.35 -20.35 4.78
C ALA A 68 23.98 -20.82 4.24
N ARG A 69 22.89 -20.39 4.87
CA ARG A 69 21.53 -20.72 4.41
C ARG A 69 21.24 -20.10 3.04
N VAL A 70 21.61 -18.84 2.81
CA VAL A 70 21.46 -18.18 1.50
C VAL A 70 22.27 -18.89 0.43
N GLN A 71 23.51 -19.34 0.72
CA GLN A 71 24.33 -20.10 -0.22
C GLN A 71 23.69 -21.44 -0.56
N GLN A 72 23.14 -22.16 0.42
CA GLN A 72 22.39 -23.39 0.19
C GLN A 72 21.22 -23.14 -0.79
N LEU A 73 20.41 -22.10 -0.53
CA LEU A 73 19.27 -21.77 -1.39
C LEU A 73 19.69 -21.35 -2.80
N LYS A 74 20.82 -20.64 -2.95
CA LYS A 74 21.37 -20.30 -4.26
C LYS A 74 21.84 -21.53 -5.04
N LYS A 75 22.36 -22.54 -4.36
CA LYS A 75 22.73 -23.81 -4.99
C LYS A 75 21.47 -24.57 -5.44
N GLU A 76 20.47 -24.69 -4.57
CA GLU A 76 19.17 -25.29 -4.91
C GLU A 76 18.49 -24.57 -6.09
N LEU A 77 18.61 -23.24 -6.14
CA LEU A 77 18.11 -22.41 -7.24
C LEU A 77 18.81 -22.73 -8.57
N ALA A 78 20.12 -22.98 -8.55
CA ALA A 78 20.88 -23.30 -9.75
C ALA A 78 20.62 -24.72 -10.29
N GLU A 79 20.16 -25.62 -9.43
CA GLU A 79 19.84 -27.02 -9.76
C GLU A 79 18.36 -27.21 -10.16
N THR A 80 17.54 -26.15 -10.08
CA THR A 80 16.10 -26.19 -10.32
C THR A 80 15.75 -25.76 -11.75
N ASP A 81 15.01 -26.61 -12.45
CA ASP A 81 14.48 -26.30 -13.80
C ASP A 81 13.03 -25.77 -13.78
N SER A 82 12.39 -25.78 -12.61
CA SER A 82 10.98 -25.37 -12.42
C SER A 82 10.88 -23.87 -12.18
N VAL A 83 10.23 -23.15 -13.11
CA VAL A 83 9.97 -21.70 -12.99
C VAL A 83 9.30 -21.34 -11.66
N TYR A 84 8.36 -22.16 -11.22
CA TYR A 84 7.62 -21.95 -9.98
C TYR A 84 8.51 -22.11 -8.73
N ASP A 85 9.43 -23.08 -8.73
CA ASP A 85 10.38 -23.25 -7.62
C ASP A 85 11.45 -22.15 -7.64
N THR A 86 11.88 -21.72 -8.83
CA THR A 86 12.81 -20.60 -9.02
C THR A 86 12.29 -19.32 -8.38
N GLU A 87 11.05 -18.93 -8.66
CA GLU A 87 10.43 -17.73 -8.05
C GLU A 87 10.37 -17.85 -6.51
N LYS A 88 10.02 -19.03 -6.00
CA LYS A 88 9.83 -19.23 -4.55
C LYS A 88 11.15 -19.30 -3.79
N LEU A 89 12.18 -19.87 -4.38
CA LEU A 89 13.54 -19.83 -3.85
C LEU A 89 14.09 -18.40 -3.87
N ALA A 90 13.85 -17.64 -4.95
CA ALA A 90 14.22 -16.23 -5.03
C ALA A 90 13.54 -15.38 -3.95
N GLU A 91 12.24 -15.57 -3.68
CA GLU A 91 11.52 -14.92 -2.59
C GLU A 91 12.14 -15.20 -1.21
N ARG A 92 12.55 -16.46 -0.96
CA ARG A 92 13.19 -16.85 0.30
C ARG A 92 14.58 -16.24 0.44
N ILE A 93 15.39 -16.28 -0.62
CA ILE A 93 16.70 -15.64 -0.67
C ILE A 93 16.56 -14.14 -0.41
N ALA A 94 15.58 -13.48 -1.02
CA ALA A 94 15.32 -12.06 -0.82
C ALA A 94 14.93 -11.75 0.63
N LYS A 95 14.13 -12.60 1.29
CA LYS A 95 13.77 -12.41 2.71
C LYS A 95 14.93 -12.63 3.68
N LEU A 96 15.85 -13.53 3.36
CA LEU A 96 17.04 -13.81 4.20
C LEU A 96 18.19 -12.83 3.92
N SER A 97 18.36 -12.40 2.67
CA SER A 97 19.42 -11.48 2.24
C SER A 97 19.01 -10.01 2.37
N GLY A 98 17.70 -9.75 2.36
CA GLY A 98 17.11 -8.43 2.47
C GLY A 98 17.24 -7.91 3.89
N GLY A 99 18.26 -7.08 4.12
CA GLY A 99 18.43 -6.38 5.38
C GLY A 99 17.18 -5.55 5.70
N VAL A 100 16.72 -5.63 6.95
CA VAL A 100 15.65 -4.76 7.44
C VAL A 100 16.25 -3.39 7.75
N ALA A 101 15.91 -2.38 6.94
CA ALA A 101 16.25 -0.99 7.23
C ALA A 101 15.23 -0.40 8.21
N VAL A 102 15.71 0.16 9.32
CA VAL A 102 14.86 0.85 10.32
C VAL A 102 15.10 2.34 10.23
N ILE A 103 14.08 3.10 9.80
CA ILE A 103 14.09 4.56 9.79
C ILE A 103 13.60 5.05 11.16
N LYS A 104 14.47 5.77 11.89
CA LYS A 104 14.13 6.41 13.16
C LYS A 104 13.77 7.86 12.90
N VAL A 105 12.52 8.23 13.16
CA VAL A 105 12.01 9.59 13.01
C VAL A 105 12.11 10.30 14.34
N GLY A 106 12.59 11.55 14.33
CA GLY A 106 12.67 12.42 15.51
C GLY A 106 11.99 13.76 15.24
N ALA A 107 11.42 14.35 16.30
CA ALA A 107 10.79 15.66 16.29
C ALA A 107 10.88 16.32 17.67
N ALA A 108 10.60 17.63 17.74
CA ALA A 108 10.68 18.38 19.00
C ALA A 108 9.45 18.18 19.90
N THR A 109 8.30 17.88 19.31
CA THR A 109 7.03 17.61 20.03
C THR A 109 6.42 16.28 19.56
N GLU A 110 5.55 15.71 20.39
CA GLU A 110 4.87 14.45 20.07
C GLU A 110 3.97 14.59 18.83
N THR A 111 3.23 15.69 18.70
CA THR A 111 2.38 15.97 17.54
C THR A 111 3.19 16.05 16.24
N GLU A 112 4.35 16.71 16.27
CA GLU A 112 5.24 16.78 15.11
C GLU A 112 5.87 15.41 14.79
N LEU A 113 6.16 14.61 15.83
CA LEU A 113 6.68 13.26 15.66
C LEU A 113 5.68 12.38 14.91
N GLU A 114 4.41 12.43 15.29
CA GLU A 114 3.34 11.67 14.63
C GLU A 114 3.14 12.11 13.18
N ASP A 115 3.06 13.41 12.90
CA ASP A 115 2.93 13.94 11.53
C ASP A 115 4.13 13.55 10.65
N ARG A 116 5.37 13.75 11.12
CA ARG A 116 6.58 13.36 10.37
C ARG A 116 6.64 11.85 10.13
N LYS A 117 6.23 11.06 11.11
CA LYS A 117 6.19 9.60 10.98
C LYS A 117 5.21 9.18 9.88
N LEU A 118 4.00 9.75 9.87
CA LEU A 118 3.00 9.48 8.83
C LEU A 118 3.51 9.87 7.44
N ARG A 119 4.12 11.06 7.29
CA ARG A 119 4.70 11.49 6.00
C ARG A 119 5.78 10.54 5.48
N ILE A 120 6.64 10.03 6.37
CA ILE A 120 7.69 9.07 6.01
C ILE A 120 7.09 7.71 5.64
N GLU A 121 6.03 7.29 6.33
CA GLU A 121 5.30 6.07 6.00
C GLU A 121 4.63 6.17 4.62
N ASP A 122 4.00 7.30 4.31
CA ASP A 122 3.41 7.56 3.00
C ASP A 122 4.47 7.61 1.90
N ALA A 123 5.58 8.33 2.12
CA ALA A 123 6.69 8.40 1.16
C ALA A 123 7.29 7.01 0.87
N LYS A 124 7.44 6.18 1.92
CA LYS A 124 7.87 4.79 1.79
C LYS A 124 6.88 4.02 0.90
N ASN A 125 5.58 4.05 1.22
CA ASN A 125 4.56 3.30 0.49
C ASN A 125 4.45 3.76 -0.97
N ALA A 126 4.55 5.06 -1.24
CA ALA A 126 4.58 5.62 -2.59
C ALA A 126 5.79 5.13 -3.39
N THR A 127 6.97 5.09 -2.78
CA THR A 127 8.19 4.59 -3.43
C THR A 127 8.07 3.12 -3.80
N PHE A 128 7.56 2.27 -2.90
CA PHE A 128 7.31 0.86 -3.21
C PHE A 128 6.29 0.70 -4.35
N ALA A 129 5.20 1.46 -4.32
CA ALA A 129 4.19 1.44 -5.37
C ALA A 129 4.76 1.88 -6.74
N ALA A 130 5.68 2.84 -6.74
CA ALA A 130 6.35 3.33 -7.95
C ALA A 130 7.33 2.30 -8.52
N ILE A 131 8.02 1.54 -7.67
CA ILE A 131 8.90 0.45 -8.12
C ILE A 131 8.09 -0.69 -8.76
N GLU A 132 6.90 -0.97 -8.24
CA GLU A 132 6.07 -2.09 -8.70
C GLU A 132 5.39 -1.83 -10.06
N GLU A 133 4.78 -0.66 -10.27
CA GLU A 133 3.99 -0.37 -11.49
C GLU A 133 4.47 0.87 -12.25
N GLY A 134 5.58 1.48 -11.84
CA GLY A 134 6.11 2.69 -12.46
C GLY A 134 5.46 3.97 -11.96
N ILE A 135 5.75 5.06 -12.68
CA ILE A 135 5.35 6.43 -12.35
C ILE A 135 4.58 7.07 -13.50
N VAL A 136 3.75 8.05 -13.17
CA VAL A 136 3.00 8.88 -14.12
C VAL A 136 3.10 10.36 -13.75
N PRO A 137 2.82 11.28 -14.69
CA PRO A 137 2.69 12.71 -14.38
C PRO A 137 1.67 12.94 -13.26
N GLY A 138 2.11 13.58 -12.18
CA GLY A 138 1.31 13.75 -10.97
C GLY A 138 0.28 14.87 -11.08
N GLY A 139 -0.17 15.38 -9.92
CA GLY A 139 -1.06 16.55 -9.86
C GLY A 139 -2.43 16.34 -10.52
N GLY A 140 -2.83 15.08 -10.70
CA GLY A 140 -4.03 14.71 -11.45
C GLY A 140 -3.90 14.84 -12.98
N ALA A 141 -2.74 15.22 -13.51
CA ALA A 141 -2.51 15.39 -14.95
C ALA A 141 -2.71 14.10 -15.74
N ALA A 142 -2.19 12.97 -15.22
CA ALA A 142 -2.41 11.66 -15.84
C ALA A 142 -3.91 11.33 -16.04
N LEU A 143 -4.75 11.61 -15.04
CA LEU A 143 -6.20 11.37 -15.14
C LEU A 143 -6.88 12.36 -16.11
N ALA A 144 -6.45 13.63 -16.10
CA ALA A 144 -6.94 14.64 -17.04
C ALA A 144 -6.63 14.23 -18.49
N HIS A 145 -5.42 13.76 -18.77
CA HIS A 145 -5.03 13.23 -20.08
C HIS A 145 -5.83 11.98 -20.46
N LEU A 146 -5.96 11.01 -19.55
CA LEU A 146 -6.75 9.79 -19.79
C LEU A 146 -8.23 10.07 -20.07
N SER A 147 -8.78 11.20 -19.60
CA SER A 147 -10.15 11.60 -19.93
C SER A 147 -10.37 11.83 -21.43
N THR A 148 -9.31 12.15 -22.19
CA THR A 148 -9.36 12.33 -23.65
C THR A 148 -9.50 11.00 -24.40
N CYS A 149 -9.18 9.87 -23.76
CA CYS A 149 -9.32 8.53 -24.32
C CYS A 149 -10.75 7.97 -24.18
N VAL A 150 -11.55 8.52 -23.27
CA VAL A 150 -12.92 8.01 -22.97
C VAL A 150 -13.87 8.11 -24.18
N PRO A 151 -13.87 9.17 -25.01
CA PRO A 151 -14.72 9.25 -26.20
C PRO A 151 -14.56 8.04 -27.14
N ALA A 152 -13.31 7.59 -27.38
CA ALA A 152 -13.05 6.42 -28.22
C ALA A 152 -13.55 5.10 -27.61
N ILE A 153 -13.70 5.03 -26.28
CA ILE A 153 -14.34 3.91 -25.59
C ILE A 153 -15.86 4.02 -25.73
N LYS A 154 -16.41 5.22 -25.50
CA LYS A 154 -17.84 5.52 -25.62
C LYS A 154 -18.39 5.17 -26.99
N ASP A 155 -17.63 5.40 -28.06
CA ASP A 155 -18.05 5.09 -29.43
C ASP A 155 -18.21 3.59 -29.71
N LYS A 156 -17.60 2.73 -28.88
CA LYS A 156 -17.75 1.27 -28.96
C LYS A 156 -18.95 0.74 -28.16
N LEU A 157 -19.59 1.59 -27.36
CA LEU A 157 -20.77 1.23 -26.56
C LEU A 157 -22.04 1.46 -27.38
N GLU A 158 -22.81 0.39 -27.56
CA GLU A 158 -24.08 0.40 -28.29
C GLU A 158 -25.23 0.91 -27.41
N ASP A 159 -25.22 0.55 -26.12
CA ASP A 159 -26.27 0.90 -25.17
C ASP A 159 -26.18 2.38 -24.73
N SER A 160 -27.31 3.08 -24.73
CA SER A 160 -27.36 4.51 -24.39
C SER A 160 -27.05 4.82 -22.92
N GLU A 161 -27.40 3.92 -21.99
CA GLU A 161 -27.12 4.07 -20.56
C GLU A 161 -25.63 3.82 -20.27
N GLU A 162 -25.03 2.83 -20.93
CA GLU A 162 -23.58 2.60 -20.85
C GLU A 162 -22.77 3.81 -21.35
N ARG A 163 -23.24 4.47 -22.42
CA ARG A 163 -22.65 5.71 -22.94
C ARG A 163 -22.72 6.85 -21.93
N ILE A 164 -23.80 6.96 -21.17
CA ILE A 164 -23.92 7.94 -20.06
C ILE A 164 -22.93 7.58 -18.95
N GLY A 165 -22.76 6.29 -18.63
CA GLY A 165 -21.76 5.81 -17.69
C GLY A 165 -20.33 6.24 -18.07
N ALA A 166 -19.98 6.14 -19.36
CA ALA A 166 -18.70 6.62 -19.87
C ALA A 166 -18.53 8.14 -19.66
N ASP A 167 -19.57 8.94 -19.91
CA ASP A 167 -19.53 10.41 -19.67
C ASP A 167 -19.32 10.75 -18.20
N ILE A 168 -19.93 9.99 -17.28
CA ILE A 168 -19.75 10.16 -15.83
C ILE A 168 -18.28 9.92 -15.46
N VAL A 169 -17.69 8.84 -15.96
CA VAL A 169 -16.27 8.53 -15.72
C VAL A 169 -15.37 9.62 -16.30
N GLN A 170 -15.63 10.06 -17.54
CA GLN A 170 -14.86 11.14 -18.17
C GLN A 170 -14.85 12.41 -17.32
N LYS A 171 -16.02 12.81 -16.79
CA LYS A 171 -16.16 13.97 -15.91
C LYS A 171 -15.47 13.76 -14.56
N ALA A 172 -15.50 12.55 -14.01
CA ALA A 172 -14.84 12.25 -12.73
C ALA A 172 -13.30 12.28 -12.84
N LEU A 173 -12.73 11.84 -13.97
CA LEU A 173 -11.28 11.79 -14.18
C LEU A 173 -10.60 13.16 -14.08
N VAL A 174 -11.29 14.24 -14.43
CA VAL A 174 -10.73 15.60 -14.38
C VAL A 174 -10.87 16.28 -13.02
N ALA A 175 -11.70 15.73 -12.13
CA ALA A 175 -11.98 16.33 -10.83
C ALA A 175 -10.73 16.49 -9.94
N PRO A 176 -9.79 15.52 -9.87
CA PRO A 176 -8.59 15.67 -9.05
C PRO A 176 -7.72 16.87 -9.47
N ALA A 177 -7.42 17.02 -10.76
CA ALA A 177 -6.64 18.15 -11.27
C ALA A 177 -7.34 19.49 -11.04
N SER A 178 -8.67 19.53 -11.25
CA SER A 178 -9.48 20.73 -11.00
C SER A 178 -9.47 21.14 -9.52
N LEU A 179 -9.63 20.19 -8.59
CA LEU A 179 -9.61 20.45 -7.16
C LEU A 179 -8.23 20.91 -6.67
N ILE A 180 -7.15 20.32 -7.19
CA ILE A 180 -5.78 20.75 -6.86
C ILE A 180 -5.57 22.20 -7.30
N ALA A 181 -5.98 22.55 -8.52
CA ALA A 181 -5.90 23.92 -9.03
C ALA A 181 -6.74 24.91 -8.20
N GLN A 182 -7.98 24.54 -7.86
CA GLN A 182 -8.86 25.37 -7.02
C GLN A 182 -8.27 25.62 -5.63
N ASN A 183 -7.69 24.60 -5.01
CA ASN A 183 -6.99 24.74 -3.72
C ASN A 183 -5.74 25.63 -3.81
N ALA A 184 -5.13 25.71 -4.99
CA ALA A 184 -4.03 26.63 -5.29
C ALA A 184 -4.49 28.05 -5.68
N GLY A 185 -5.81 28.31 -5.70
CA GLY A 185 -6.38 29.61 -6.05
C GLY A 185 -6.57 29.87 -7.54
N MET A 186 -6.47 28.83 -8.38
CA MET A 186 -6.63 28.91 -9.83
C MET A 186 -7.95 28.29 -10.30
N GLU A 187 -8.44 28.75 -11.45
CA GLU A 187 -9.70 28.26 -12.01
C GLU A 187 -9.53 26.84 -12.58
N GLY A 188 -10.02 25.84 -11.84
CA GLY A 188 -9.75 24.42 -12.14
C GLY A 188 -10.19 23.95 -13.53
N GLU A 189 -11.29 24.47 -14.07
CA GLU A 189 -11.74 24.13 -15.43
C GLU A 189 -10.76 24.63 -16.50
N VAL A 190 -10.22 25.84 -16.34
CA VAL A 190 -9.23 26.41 -17.26
C VAL A 190 -7.93 25.62 -17.20
N VAL A 191 -7.52 25.22 -16.00
CA VAL A 191 -6.32 24.38 -15.80
C VAL A 191 -6.49 23.03 -16.49
N VAL A 192 -7.58 22.33 -16.21
CA VAL A 192 -7.89 21.03 -16.82
C VAL A 192 -7.91 21.12 -18.34
N GLU A 193 -8.54 22.14 -18.91
CA GLU A 193 -8.65 22.28 -20.36
C GLU A 193 -7.28 22.51 -21.01
N LYS A 194 -6.41 23.31 -20.39
CA LYS A 194 -5.04 23.49 -20.87
C LYS A 194 -4.22 22.20 -20.79
N VAL A 195 -4.34 21.45 -19.69
CA VAL A 195 -3.63 20.17 -19.51
C VAL A 195 -4.10 19.13 -20.53
N LYS A 196 -5.40 19.00 -20.79
CA LYS A 196 -5.91 18.06 -21.81
C LYS A 196 -5.37 18.32 -23.21
N ASN A 197 -5.10 19.58 -23.53
CA ASN A 197 -4.63 20.01 -24.85
C ASN A 197 -3.10 20.06 -24.97
N SER A 198 -2.37 19.63 -23.93
CA SER A 198 -0.91 19.55 -23.92
C SER A 198 -0.40 18.13 -24.11
N GLU A 199 0.93 17.97 -24.22
CA GLU A 199 1.57 16.65 -24.24
C GLU A 199 1.39 15.93 -22.90
N TRP A 200 1.56 14.60 -22.91
CA TRP A 200 1.31 13.72 -21.76
C TRP A 200 2.10 14.14 -20.51
N GLU A 201 3.36 14.52 -20.70
CA GLU A 201 4.29 14.91 -19.64
C GLU A 201 3.99 16.31 -19.09
N ILE A 202 3.26 17.14 -19.84
CA ILE A 202 2.92 18.51 -19.45
C ILE A 202 1.70 18.50 -18.53
N GLY A 203 1.83 19.23 -17.43
CA GLY A 203 0.75 19.44 -16.47
C GLY A 203 0.91 20.77 -15.73
N TYR A 204 -0.02 21.05 -14.82
CA TYR A 204 0.01 22.25 -13.99
C TYR A 204 0.67 21.95 -12.64
N ASN A 205 1.79 22.60 -12.37
CA ASN A 205 2.47 22.52 -11.09
C ASN A 205 1.89 23.57 -10.13
N ALA A 206 1.06 23.12 -9.20
CA ALA A 206 0.42 23.97 -8.20
C ALA A 206 1.39 24.60 -7.19
N MET A 207 2.64 24.11 -7.08
CA MET A 207 3.64 24.69 -6.17
C MET A 207 4.31 25.93 -6.77
N THR A 208 4.47 25.96 -8.09
CA THR A 208 5.15 27.04 -8.83
C THR A 208 4.20 27.90 -9.66
N ASP A 209 2.92 27.50 -9.77
CA ASP A 209 1.89 28.15 -10.59
C ASP A 209 2.29 28.22 -12.08
N THR A 210 2.90 27.14 -12.60
CA THR A 210 3.40 27.03 -13.98
C THR A 210 2.93 25.76 -14.68
N TYR A 211 2.81 25.83 -16.01
CA TYR A 211 2.63 24.65 -16.85
C TYR A 211 4.00 24.18 -17.33
N GLU A 212 4.36 22.96 -16.99
CA GLU A 212 5.69 22.41 -17.25
C GLU A 212 5.67 20.89 -17.33
N ASN A 213 6.80 20.31 -17.70
CA ASN A 213 6.98 18.86 -17.68
C ASN A 213 7.04 18.39 -16.22
N LEU A 214 5.98 17.70 -15.76
CA LEU A 214 5.85 17.30 -14.36
C LEU A 214 6.84 16.19 -13.97
N LEU A 215 7.28 15.37 -14.93
CA LEU A 215 8.30 14.35 -14.68
C LEU A 215 9.66 15.01 -14.41
N GLU A 216 10.02 16.04 -15.18
CA GLU A 216 11.25 16.81 -14.98
C GLU A 216 11.20 17.68 -13.72
N ALA A 217 10.03 18.25 -13.41
CA ALA A 217 9.80 19.03 -12.19
C ALA A 217 9.75 18.17 -10.92
N GLY A 218 9.71 16.84 -11.04
CA GLY A 218 9.62 15.90 -9.92
C GLY A 218 8.21 15.78 -9.30
N VAL A 219 7.18 16.28 -9.97
CA VAL A 219 5.77 16.13 -9.59
C VAL A 219 5.24 14.83 -10.20
N ILE A 220 5.57 13.72 -9.56
CA ILE A 220 5.28 12.37 -10.05
C ILE A 220 4.39 11.61 -9.07
N ASP A 221 3.47 10.82 -9.61
CA ASP A 221 2.62 9.92 -8.84
C ASP A 221 2.91 8.46 -9.20
N PRO A 222 2.89 7.52 -8.23
CA PRO A 222 2.98 6.09 -8.54
C PRO A 222 1.78 5.63 -9.38
N ALA A 223 2.02 4.97 -10.51
CA ALA A 223 0.95 4.52 -11.41
C ALA A 223 -0.07 3.60 -10.70
N LYS A 224 0.44 2.74 -9.81
CA LYS A 224 -0.38 1.87 -8.97
C LYS A 224 -1.40 2.64 -8.15
N VAL A 225 -1.01 3.76 -7.55
CA VAL A 225 -1.89 4.56 -6.68
C VAL A 225 -3.02 5.16 -7.50
N THR A 226 -2.69 5.79 -8.63
CA THR A 226 -3.67 6.39 -9.56
C THR A 226 -4.68 5.35 -10.07
N ARG A 227 -4.19 4.17 -10.49
CA ARG A 227 -5.05 3.07 -10.95
C ARG A 227 -5.94 2.51 -9.84
N CYS A 228 -5.37 2.20 -8.67
CA CYS A 228 -6.12 1.63 -7.55
C CYS A 228 -7.18 2.63 -7.04
N ALA A 229 -6.84 3.92 -6.96
CA ALA A 229 -7.77 4.96 -6.54
C ALA A 229 -8.99 5.03 -7.46
N LEU A 230 -8.77 5.05 -8.79
CA LEU A 230 -9.86 5.05 -9.77
C LEU A 230 -10.73 3.80 -9.68
N GLN A 231 -10.12 2.61 -9.61
CA GLN A 231 -10.85 1.34 -9.54
C GLN A 231 -11.69 1.22 -8.27
N ASN A 232 -11.14 1.60 -7.11
CA ASN A 232 -11.86 1.56 -5.85
C ASN A 232 -12.99 2.59 -5.82
N ALA A 233 -12.76 3.80 -6.33
CA ALA A 233 -13.79 4.83 -6.44
C ALA A 233 -14.95 4.36 -7.33
N ALA A 234 -14.64 3.82 -8.52
CA ALA A 234 -15.65 3.28 -9.44
C ALA A 234 -16.44 2.12 -8.82
N SER A 235 -15.76 1.22 -8.10
CA SER A 235 -16.39 0.08 -7.41
C SER A 235 -17.42 0.54 -6.37
N VAL A 236 -17.05 1.47 -5.49
CA VAL A 236 -17.96 2.01 -4.48
C VAL A 236 -19.09 2.82 -5.12
N ALA A 237 -18.78 3.66 -6.11
CA ALA A 237 -19.79 4.45 -6.82
C ALA A 237 -20.82 3.56 -7.52
N GLY A 238 -20.39 2.49 -8.19
CA GLY A 238 -21.31 1.53 -8.84
C GLY A 238 -22.23 0.84 -7.84
N MET A 239 -21.73 0.46 -6.66
CA MET A 239 -22.54 -0.10 -5.59
C MET A 239 -23.57 0.92 -5.06
N VAL A 240 -23.16 2.18 -4.87
CA VAL A 240 -24.06 3.25 -4.39
C VAL A 240 -25.14 3.56 -5.42
N LEU A 241 -24.80 3.69 -6.71
CA LEU A 241 -25.75 4.00 -7.79
C LEU A 241 -26.81 2.92 -7.97
N THR A 242 -26.48 1.65 -7.69
CA THR A 242 -27.40 0.52 -7.78
C THR A 242 -28.22 0.28 -6.50
N THR A 243 -27.91 1.00 -5.41
CA THR A 243 -28.61 0.84 -4.12
C THR A 243 -29.99 1.49 -4.16
N GLN A 244 -31.04 0.68 -4.13
CA GLN A 244 -32.44 1.15 -4.13
C GLN A 244 -33.04 1.37 -2.73
N ALA A 245 -32.51 0.70 -1.70
CA ALA A 245 -33.00 0.79 -0.33
C ALA A 245 -31.86 0.61 0.68
N ILE A 246 -31.97 1.29 1.83
CA ILE A 246 -31.01 1.20 2.93
C ILE A 246 -31.81 0.91 4.21
N VAL A 247 -31.41 -0.12 4.95
CA VAL A 247 -31.94 -0.43 6.28
C VAL A 247 -30.96 0.10 7.32
N VAL A 248 -31.43 1.01 8.17
CA VAL A 248 -30.61 1.64 9.22
C VAL A 248 -31.17 1.32 10.60
N GLU A 249 -30.31 1.26 11.61
CA GLU A 249 -30.76 1.20 13.00
C GLU A 249 -31.47 2.51 13.36
N LYS A 250 -32.63 2.39 14.02
CA LYS A 250 -33.36 3.55 14.51
C LYS A 250 -32.53 4.24 15.59
N ALA A 251 -32.28 5.54 15.41
CA ALA A 251 -31.60 6.35 16.42
C ALA A 251 -32.32 6.21 17.78
N LYS A 252 -31.56 5.80 18.81
CA LYS A 252 -32.08 5.77 20.17
C LYS A 252 -32.25 7.22 20.65
N PRO A 253 -33.37 7.58 21.30
CA PRO A 253 -33.51 8.90 21.90
C PRO A 253 -32.36 9.10 22.90
N LYS A 254 -31.68 10.26 22.80
CA LYS A 254 -30.68 10.64 23.80
C LYS A 254 -31.38 10.64 25.17
N ALA A 255 -30.86 9.85 26.12
CA ALA A 255 -31.29 9.94 27.49
C ALA A 255 -31.21 11.41 27.94
N PRO A 256 -32.19 11.95 28.68
CA PRO A 256 -32.06 13.27 29.27
C PRO A 256 -30.72 13.31 29.99
N ALA A 257 -29.87 14.28 29.64
CA ALA A 257 -28.67 14.54 30.41
C ALA A 257 -29.15 14.70 31.86
N ALA A 258 -28.67 13.83 32.76
CA ALA A 258 -28.97 13.95 34.17
C ALA A 258 -28.63 15.38 34.57
N ALA A 259 -29.63 16.11 35.08
CA ALA A 259 -29.42 17.43 35.62
C ALA A 259 -28.26 17.33 36.61
N ALA A 260 -27.22 18.15 36.43
CA ALA A 260 -26.17 18.27 37.42
C ALA A 260 -26.84 18.56 38.76
N PRO A 261 -26.45 17.87 39.85
CA PRO A 261 -27.07 18.10 41.15
C PRO A 261 -26.91 19.59 41.48
N GLU A 262 -28.04 20.29 41.61
CA GLU A 262 -28.05 21.66 42.12
C GLU A 262 -27.39 21.63 43.49
N GLY A 263 -26.32 22.42 43.60
CA GLY A 263 -25.54 22.54 44.82
C GLY A 263 -26.45 22.91 45.99
N LEU A 264 -26.20 22.24 47.11
CA LEU A 264 -26.74 22.61 48.41
C LEU A 264 -26.22 24.01 48.76
N THR A 265 -27.00 25.05 48.48
CA THR A 265 -26.77 26.38 49.07
C THR A 265 -27.33 26.40 50.49
N ILE A 266 -26.39 26.37 51.44
CA ILE A 266 -26.46 26.71 52.88
C ILE A 266 -27.33 25.80 53.75
#